data_AF-A0A1C6GIF8-F1
#
_entry.id   AF-A0A1C6GIF8-F1
#
_cell.length_a   1.000
_cell.length_b   1.000
_cell.length_c   1.000
_cell.angle_alpha   90.00
_cell.angle_beta   90.00
_cell.angle_gamma   90.00
#
_symmetry.space_group_name_H-M   'P 1'
#
loop_
_entity.id
_entity.type
_entity.pdbx_description
1 polymer ?
#
loop_
_entity_poly.entity_id
_entity_poly.type
_entity_poly.pdbx_seq_one_letter_code
_entity_poly.pdbx_strand_id
1 'polypeptide(L)'
;MTLGEYIKGYRKSNDMTMDDFAKKSGLSKGYISMLEKNRHPQNGKPITPTLETCKKAASAMGLSVNDLLGKLDPDTPIEMAEPQPETPKLDGVYLSFAKQAQDEGIDPDDIMRVLEVLKGARKK
;
A
#
# COMPACT_ATOMS: atom_id res chain seq x y z
N MET A 1 -4.61 20.88 -5.92
CA MET A 1 -5.06 19.73 -5.12
C MET A 1 -4.16 18.53 -5.31
N THR A 2 -3.92 17.79 -4.22
CA THR A 2 -3.24 16.49 -4.22
C THR A 2 -4.19 15.35 -4.59
N LEU A 3 -3.64 14.17 -4.92
CA LEU A 3 -4.44 12.96 -5.16
C LEU A 3 -5.36 12.63 -3.98
N GLY A 4 -4.84 12.74 -2.75
CA GLY A 4 -5.61 12.46 -1.54
C GLY A 4 -6.80 13.38 -1.35
N GLU A 5 -6.63 14.68 -1.62
CA GLU A 5 -7.73 15.65 -1.57
C GLU A 5 -8.81 15.34 -2.60
N TYR A 6 -8.41 14.96 -3.82
CA TYR A 6 -9.33 14.59 -4.89
C TYR A 6 -10.14 13.33 -4.53
N ILE A 7 -9.47 12.27 -4.05
CA ILE A 7 -10.11 11.03 -3.57
C ILE A 7 -11.11 11.34 -2.45
N LYS A 8 -10.70 12.15 -1.47
CA LYS A 8 -11.55 12.54 -0.34
C LYS A 8 -12.80 13.30 -0.80
N GLY A 9 -12.64 14.21 -1.76
CA GLY A 9 -13.74 14.96 -2.37
C GLY A 9 -14.73 14.01 -3.05
N TYR A 10 -14.25 13.15 -3.94
CA TYR A 10 -15.06 12.16 -4.66
C TYR A 10 -15.83 11.24 -3.70
N ARG A 11 -15.17 10.71 -2.67
CA ARG A 11 -15.85 9.83 -1.73
C ARG A 11 -16.96 10.54 -0.97
N LYS A 12 -16.69 11.76 -0.49
CA LYS A 12 -17.68 12.53 0.26
C LYS A 12 -18.89 12.92 -0.60
N SER A 13 -18.71 13.21 -1.88
CA SER A 13 -19.82 13.52 -2.79
C SER A 13 -20.64 12.29 -3.20
N ASN A 14 -20.16 11.08 -2.91
CA ASN A 14 -20.81 9.81 -3.24
C ASN A 14 -21.14 8.98 -1.99
N ASP A 15 -21.13 9.58 -0.79
CA ASP A 15 -21.38 8.92 0.50
C ASP A 15 -20.54 7.64 0.74
N MET A 16 -19.31 7.62 0.22
CA MET A 16 -18.42 6.46 0.31
C MET A 16 -17.51 6.56 1.54
N THR A 17 -17.39 5.46 2.29
CA THR A 17 -16.35 5.32 3.30
C THR A 17 -14.97 5.09 2.64
N MET A 18 -13.89 5.24 3.41
CA MET A 18 -12.55 4.86 2.93
C MET A 18 -12.47 3.36 2.55
N ASP A 19 -13.26 2.52 3.22
CA ASP A 19 -13.29 1.07 2.95
C ASP A 19 -14.00 0.77 1.62
N ASP A 20 -15.08 1.48 1.32
CA ASP A 20 -15.80 1.34 0.04
C ASP A 20 -14.90 1.73 -1.14
N PHE A 21 -14.16 2.83 -1.01
CA PHE A 21 -13.22 3.26 -2.04
C PHE A 21 -12.01 2.32 -2.15
N ALA A 22 -11.50 1.80 -1.04
CA ALA A 22 -10.44 0.80 -1.02
C ALA A 22 -10.85 -0.45 -1.83
N LYS A 23 -12.05 -0.99 -1.57
CA LYS A 23 -12.62 -2.11 -2.33
C LYS A 23 -12.75 -1.80 -3.83
N LYS A 24 -13.20 -0.59 -4.17
CA LYS A 24 -13.41 -0.16 -5.56
C LYS A 24 -12.10 0.06 -6.34
N SER A 25 -11.06 0.52 -5.66
CA SER A 25 -9.74 0.84 -6.27
C SER A 25 -8.73 -0.29 -6.19
N GLY A 26 -8.96 -1.31 -5.35
CA GLY A 26 -7.96 -2.34 -5.06
C GLY A 26 -6.77 -1.82 -4.24
N LEU A 27 -6.91 -0.66 -3.59
CA LEU A 27 -5.94 -0.11 -2.64
C LEU A 27 -6.33 -0.49 -1.20
N SER A 28 -5.38 -0.51 -0.27
CA SER A 28 -5.70 -0.79 1.13
C SER A 28 -6.39 0.40 1.80
N LYS A 29 -7.32 0.15 2.73
CA LYS A 29 -7.97 1.19 3.54
C LYS A 29 -6.96 2.08 4.29
N GLY A 30 -5.88 1.47 4.79
CA GLY A 30 -4.78 2.19 5.43
C GLY A 30 -4.08 3.16 4.48
N TYR A 31 -3.82 2.71 3.25
CA TYR A 31 -3.22 3.55 2.21
C TYR A 31 -4.14 4.69 1.76
N ILE A 32 -5.45 4.46 1.62
CA ILE A 32 -6.42 5.54 1.35
C ILE A 32 -6.40 6.60 2.47
N SER A 33 -6.44 6.18 3.74
CA SER A 33 -6.34 7.09 4.90
C SER A 33 -5.06 7.92 4.87
N MET A 34 -3.96 7.28 4.50
CA MET A 34 -2.64 7.88 4.34
C MET A 34 -2.62 8.95 3.22
N LEU A 35 -3.14 8.63 2.03
CA LEU A 35 -3.26 9.56 0.91
C LEU A 35 -4.07 10.81 1.31
N GLU A 36 -5.23 10.63 1.93
CA GLU A 36 -6.11 11.75 2.29
C GLU A 36 -5.59 12.66 3.40
N LYS A 37 -4.70 12.14 4.24
CA LYS A 37 -3.99 12.92 5.26
C LYS A 37 -2.72 13.54 4.72
N ASN A 38 -2.31 13.15 3.50
CA ASN A 38 -1.03 13.49 2.88
C ASN A 38 0.16 13.35 3.84
N ARG A 39 0.14 12.31 4.68
CA ARG A 39 1.18 12.08 5.69
C ARG A 39 1.38 10.60 5.97
N HIS A 40 2.64 10.20 5.93
CA HIS A 40 3.07 8.87 6.35
C HIS A 40 3.14 8.81 7.90
N PRO A 41 2.47 7.83 8.55
CA PRO A 41 2.32 7.80 10.02
C PRO A 41 3.64 7.62 10.77
N GLN A 42 4.64 6.96 10.17
CA GLN A 42 5.92 6.68 10.84
C GLN A 42 6.90 7.85 10.86
N ASN A 43 6.87 8.75 9.88
CA ASN A 43 7.89 9.79 9.73
C ASN A 43 7.32 11.19 9.46
N GLY A 44 5.99 11.31 9.33
CA GLY A 44 5.29 12.57 9.12
C GLY A 44 5.50 13.22 7.74
N LYS A 45 6.27 12.58 6.84
CA LYS A 45 6.54 13.12 5.51
C LYS A 45 5.31 13.01 4.60
N PRO A 46 5.19 13.88 3.58
CA PRO A 46 4.18 13.74 2.53
C PRO A 46 4.26 12.38 1.86
N ILE A 47 3.11 11.89 1.39
CA ILE A 47 3.05 10.61 0.67
C ILE A 47 3.12 10.91 -0.82
N THR A 48 4.03 10.22 -1.48
CA THR A 48 4.18 10.25 -2.94
C THR A 48 3.46 9.02 -3.51
N PRO A 49 2.32 9.18 -4.21
CA PRO A 49 1.67 8.07 -4.90
C PRO A 49 2.48 7.64 -6.13
N THR A 50 2.33 6.38 -6.53
CA THR A 50 2.85 5.90 -7.81
C THR A 50 1.86 6.15 -8.95
N LEU A 51 2.33 6.08 -10.20
CA LEU A 51 1.44 6.13 -11.37
C LEU A 51 0.40 5.00 -11.36
N GLU A 52 0.75 3.82 -10.85
CA GLU A 52 -0.20 2.71 -10.70
C GLU A 52 -1.30 3.03 -9.68
N THR A 53 -0.94 3.65 -8.55
CA THR A 53 -1.92 4.17 -7.58
C THR A 53 -2.87 5.16 -8.24
N CYS A 54 -2.37 6.07 -9.07
CA CYS A 54 -3.20 7.00 -9.83
C CYS A 54 -4.14 6.27 -10.81
N LYS A 55 -3.67 5.24 -11.51
CA LYS A 55 -4.50 4.43 -12.41
C LYS A 55 -5.64 3.72 -11.65
N LYS A 56 -5.32 3.10 -10.51
CA LYS A 56 -6.30 2.44 -9.63
C LYS A 56 -7.36 3.41 -9.11
N ALA A 57 -6.92 4.59 -8.64
CA ALA A 57 -7.82 5.64 -8.19
C ALA A 57 -8.71 6.16 -9.33
N ALA A 58 -8.13 6.46 -10.50
CA ALA A 58 -8.88 6.93 -11.67
C ALA A 58 -9.95 5.91 -12.09
N SER A 59 -9.58 4.63 -12.18
CA SER A 59 -10.50 3.54 -12.49
C SER A 59 -11.65 3.45 -11.49
N ALA A 60 -11.39 3.61 -10.19
CA ALA A 60 -12.42 3.61 -9.16
C ALA A 60 -13.39 4.80 -9.27
N MET A 61 -12.96 5.90 -9.88
CA MET A 61 -13.77 7.10 -10.10
C MET A 61 -14.42 7.13 -11.48
N GLY A 62 -14.17 6.13 -12.34
CA GLY A 62 -14.66 6.10 -13.72
C GLY A 62 -13.97 7.12 -14.63
N LEU A 63 -12.72 7.48 -14.31
CA LEU A 63 -11.91 8.46 -15.04
C LEU A 63 -10.76 7.76 -15.76
N SER A 64 -10.25 8.38 -16.83
CA SER A 64 -8.94 8.02 -17.36
C SER A 64 -7.84 8.53 -16.40
N VAL A 65 -6.67 7.88 -16.42
CA VAL A 65 -5.53 8.35 -15.62
C VAL A 65 -5.10 9.76 -16.04
N ASN A 66 -5.19 10.09 -17.33
CA ASN A 66 -4.83 11.42 -17.84
C ASN A 66 -5.78 12.50 -17.33
N ASP A 67 -7.08 12.22 -17.29
CA ASP A 67 -8.07 13.15 -16.74
C ASP A 67 -7.82 13.41 -15.26
N LEU A 68 -7.53 12.35 -14.50
CA LEU A 68 -7.18 12.48 -13.09
C LEU A 68 -5.93 13.34 -12.90
N LEU A 69 -4.85 13.03 -13.62
CA LEU A 69 -3.59 13.77 -13.53
C LEU A 69 -3.76 15.25 -13.89
N GLY A 70 -4.59 15.56 -14.90
CA GLY A 70 -4.92 16.93 -15.28
C GLY A 70 -5.74 17.71 -14.24
N LYS A 71 -6.28 17.05 -13.20
CA LYS A 71 -6.94 17.71 -12.06
C LYS A 71 -6.00 17.94 -10.87
N LEU A 72 -4.83 17.31 -10.84
CA LEU A 72 -3.87 17.45 -9.75
C LEU A 72 -3.00 18.70 -9.96
N ASP A 73 -2.36 19.17 -8.88
CA ASP A 73 -1.36 20.23 -9.02
C ASP A 73 -0.17 19.72 -9.86
N PRO A 74 0.38 20.54 -10.79
CA PRO A 74 1.52 20.15 -11.63
C PRO A 74 2.73 19.67 -10.84
N ASP A 75 2.92 20.22 -9.64
CA ASP A 75 4.03 19.89 -8.74
C ASP A 75 3.73 18.69 -7.82
N THR A 76 2.58 18.01 -7.99
CA THR A 76 2.26 16.81 -7.22
C THR A 76 3.28 15.72 -7.55
N PRO A 77 4.13 15.28 -6.60
CA PRO A 77 5.13 14.28 -6.88
C PRO A 77 4.44 12.94 -7.15
N ILE A 78 4.77 12.31 -8.28
CA ILE A 78 4.27 10.99 -8.67
C ILE A 78 5.47 10.11 -9.00
N GLU A 79 5.56 8.96 -8.34
CA GLU A 79 6.59 7.97 -8.63
C GLU A 79 6.21 7.14 -9.86
N MET A 80 7.13 7.00 -10.81
CA MET A 80 6.93 6.22 -12.02
C MET A 80 7.15 4.71 -11.82
N ALA A 81 7.74 4.31 -10.69
CA ALA A 81 7.99 2.92 -10.37
C ALA A 81 6.74 2.24 -9.79
N GLU A 82 6.59 0.93 -10.04
CA GLU A 82 5.59 0.09 -9.39
C GLU A 82 5.74 0.19 -7.86
N PRO A 83 4.63 0.13 -7.09
CA PRO A 83 4.72 0.07 -5.65
C PRO A 83 5.61 -1.10 -5.31
N GLN A 84 6.79 -0.81 -4.74
CA GLN A 84 7.52 -1.83 -4.01
C GLN A 84 6.49 -2.37 -3.01
N PRO A 85 6.12 -3.67 -3.07
CA PRO A 85 5.26 -4.24 -2.03
C PRO A 85 5.93 -3.80 -0.75
N GLU A 86 5.19 -3.10 0.13
CA GLU A 86 5.77 -2.68 1.40
C GLU A 86 6.28 -3.94 2.04
N THR A 87 7.60 -4.17 1.95
CA THR A 87 8.22 -5.35 2.53
C THR A 87 7.78 -5.26 3.97
N PRO A 88 7.08 -6.26 4.53
CA PRO A 88 6.71 -6.23 5.93
C PRO A 88 7.99 -5.87 6.67
N LYS A 89 8.04 -4.66 7.25
CA LYS A 89 9.21 -4.27 8.02
C LYS A 89 9.34 -5.35 9.06
N LEU A 90 10.55 -5.92 9.19
CA LEU A 90 10.83 -6.96 10.18
C LEU A 90 10.32 -6.44 11.53
N ASP A 91 9.14 -6.90 11.94
CA ASP A 91 8.48 -6.40 13.13
C ASP A 91 9.00 -7.18 14.34
N GLY A 92 8.61 -6.74 15.54
CA GLY A 92 9.09 -7.36 16.77
C GLY A 92 8.79 -8.86 16.86
N VAL A 93 7.73 -9.33 16.19
CA VAL A 93 7.34 -10.73 16.19
C VAL A 93 8.28 -11.54 15.31
N TYR A 94 8.55 -11.13 14.08
CA TYR A 94 9.54 -11.80 13.21
C TYR A 94 10.93 -11.82 13.85
N LEU A 95 11.33 -10.74 14.54
CA LEU A 95 12.61 -10.68 15.25
C LEU A 95 12.67 -11.66 16.43
N SER A 96 11.57 -11.80 17.17
CA SER A 96 11.49 -12.79 18.27
C SER A 96 11.62 -14.23 17.77
N PHE A 97 11.01 -14.57 16.64
CA PHE A 97 11.15 -15.89 16.03
C PHE A 97 12.57 -16.13 15.51
N ALA A 98 13.20 -15.13 14.87
CA ALA A 98 14.58 -15.25 14.44
C ALA A 98 15.53 -15.48 15.63
N LYS A 99 15.33 -14.75 16.73
CA LYS A 99 16.09 -14.94 17.96
C LYS A 99 15.86 -16.32 18.57
N GLN A 100 14.61 -16.77 18.66
CA GLN A 100 14.30 -18.10 19.19
C GLN A 100 14.97 -19.20 18.37
N ALA A 101 14.91 -19.12 17.03
CA ALA A 101 15.57 -20.10 16.17
C ALA A 101 17.09 -20.12 16.37
N GLN A 102 17.71 -18.96 16.58
CA GLN A 102 19.12 -18.86 16.92
C GLN A 102 19.43 -19.47 18.29
N ASP A 103 18.65 -19.15 19.33
CA ASP A 103 18.83 -19.64 20.70
C ASP A 103 18.64 -21.18 20.77
N GLU A 104 17.77 -21.74 19.92
CA GLU A 104 17.55 -23.18 19.77
C GLU A 104 18.56 -23.87 18.84
N GLY A 105 19.45 -23.10 18.17
CA GLY A 105 20.47 -23.65 17.27
C GLY A 105 19.89 -24.26 15.99
N ILE A 106 18.74 -23.77 15.52
CA ILE A 106 18.11 -24.25 14.28
C ILE A 106 18.93 -23.78 13.09
N ASP A 107 19.28 -24.71 12.20
CA ASP A 107 20.02 -24.40 10.98
C ASP A 107 19.16 -23.53 10.03
N PRO A 108 19.71 -22.43 9.48
CA PRO A 108 19.00 -21.60 8.51
C PRO A 108 18.45 -22.36 7.29
N ASP A 109 19.12 -23.42 6.83
CA ASP A 109 18.66 -24.23 5.71
C ASP A 109 17.38 -25.01 6.06
N ASP A 110 17.23 -25.43 7.31
CA ASP A 110 16.01 -26.10 7.78
C ASP A 110 14.84 -25.11 7.88
N ILE A 111 15.10 -23.86 8.30
CA ILE A 111 14.10 -22.78 8.26
C ILE A 111 13.63 -22.56 6.81
N MET A 112 14.57 -22.53 5.86
CA MET A 112 14.26 -22.37 4.44
C MET A 112 13.38 -23.51 3.90
N ARG A 113 13.70 -24.76 4.23
CA ARG A 113 12.89 -25.93 3.84
C ARG A 113 11.46 -25.83 4.36
N VAL A 114 11.26 -25.41 5.61
CA VAL A 114 9.92 -25.22 6.19
C VAL A 114 9.14 -24.14 5.43
N LEU A 115 9.78 -23.02 5.09
CA LEU A 115 9.14 -21.95 4.32
C LEU A 115 8.69 -22.41 2.92
N GLU A 116 9.46 -23.26 2.26
CA GLU A 116 9.08 -23.85 0.97
C GLU A 116 7.85 -24.75 1.08
N VAL A 117 7.79 -25.60 2.11
CA VAL A 117 6.63 -26.44 2.39
C VAL A 117 5.37 -25.59 2.62
N LEU A 118 5.47 -24.52 3.42
CA LEU A 118 4.36 -23.60 3.69
C LEU A 118 3.88 -22.88 2.42
N LYS A 119 4.80 -22.45 1.54
CA LYS A 119 4.47 -21.84 0.25
C LYS A 119 3.75 -22.83 -0.68
N GLY A 120 4.19 -24.09 -0.69
CA GLY A 120 3.54 -25.15 -1.45
C GLY A 120 2.13 -25.48 -0.95
N ALA A 121 1.94 -25.51 0.37
CA ALA A 121 0.65 -25.79 0.99
C ALA A 121 -0.38 -24.67 0.73
N ARG A 122 0.04 -23.40 0.66
CA ARG A 122 -0.84 -22.26 0.33
C ARG A 122 -1.28 -22.17 -1.13
N LYS A 123 -0.62 -22.90 -2.03
CA LYS A 123 -0.92 -22.89 -3.47
C LYS A 123 -1.92 -23.98 -3.89
N LYS A 124 -2.35 -24.84 -2.96
CA LYS A 124 -3.42 -25.83 -3.14
C LYS A 124 -4.70 -25.30 -2.49
#